data_AF-A0A4V1SHY9-F1
#
_entry.id   AF-A0A4V1SHY9-F1
#
_cell.length_a   1.000
_cell.length_b   1.000
_cell.length_c   1.000
_cell.angle_alpha   90.00
_cell.angle_beta   90.00
_cell.angle_gamma   90.00
#
_symmetry.space_group_name_H-M   'P 1'
#
loop_
_entity.id
_entity.type
_entity.pdbx_description
1 polymer ?
#
loop_
_entity_poly.entity_id
_entity_poly.type
_entity_poly.pdbx_seq_one_letter_code
_entity_poly.pdbx_strand_id
1 'polypeptide(L)'
;MKVTKVCCQGCGADLQVDESIRFATCNYCHARLEIVHDPTVTHTRLLEDIGRTTERMAGKLLVLELQNDLERLDREWENRREGFMVTGKHGHRSLPSQAGSIVGGVIAIVGGIVWMSFAAGMGAPFPFPLFGLLFIGFALFSMINGTTKATGYRNAESAFTRRRNDLVHQIDEARRD
;
A
#
# COMPACT_ATOMS: atom_id res chain seq x y z
N MET A 1 49.04 -35.63 27.22
CA MET A 1 48.05 -34.62 26.76
C MET A 1 48.81 -33.33 26.58
N LYS A 2 48.77 -32.73 25.39
CA LYS A 2 49.52 -31.53 25.06
C LYS A 2 48.53 -30.37 25.00
N VAL A 3 48.63 -29.48 25.98
CA VAL A 3 47.77 -28.30 26.08
C VAL A 3 48.43 -27.16 25.33
N THR A 4 47.72 -26.60 24.35
CA THR A 4 48.16 -25.46 23.55
C THR A 4 47.34 -24.23 23.95
N LYS A 5 48.02 -23.09 24.12
CA LYS A 5 47.34 -21.80 24.36
C LYS A 5 46.95 -21.16 23.04
N VAL A 6 45.69 -20.75 22.92
CA VAL A 6 45.15 -20.05 21.76
C VAL A 6 44.31 -18.86 22.22
N CYS A 7 44.32 -17.76 21.47
CA CYS A 7 43.48 -16.61 21.77
C CYS A 7 42.08 -16.80 21.16
N CYS A 8 41.04 -16.33 21.86
CA CYS A 8 39.71 -16.17 21.30
C CYS A 8 39.72 -15.08 20.22
N GLN A 9 39.34 -15.41 18.99
CA GLN A 9 39.20 -14.40 17.92
C GLN A 9 38.12 -13.33 18.18
N GLY A 10 37.22 -13.52 19.15
CA GLY A 10 36.12 -12.60 19.42
C GLY A 10 36.41 -11.56 20.49
N CYS A 11 37.18 -11.92 21.51
CA CYS A 11 37.49 -11.02 22.64
C CYS A 11 38.96 -11.00 23.05
N GLY A 12 39.83 -11.79 22.43
CA GLY A 12 41.25 -11.86 22.76
C GLY A 12 41.61 -12.62 24.03
N ALA A 13 40.64 -13.18 24.76
CA ALA A 13 40.92 -13.97 25.96
C ALA A 13 41.72 -15.24 25.64
N ASP A 14 42.59 -15.65 26.57
CA ASP A 14 43.38 -16.87 26.46
C ASP A 14 42.53 -18.11 26.72
N LEU A 15 42.59 -19.08 25.81
CA LEU A 15 41.99 -20.41 25.96
C LEU A 15 43.09 -21.47 26.00
N GLN A 16 42.88 -22.48 26.83
CA GLN A 16 43.69 -23.68 26.87
C GLN A 16 42.92 -24.80 26.22
N VAL A 17 43.49 -25.37 25.16
CA VAL A 17 42.81 -26.37 24.33
C VAL A 17 43.73 -27.57 24.12
N ASP A 18 43.15 -28.76 24.16
CA ASP A 18 43.85 -30.01 23.83
C ASP A 18 43.74 -30.29 22.32
N GLU A 19 44.68 -31.07 21.77
CA GLU A 19 44.72 -31.45 20.34
C GLU A 19 43.44 -32.20 19.90
N SER A 20 42.71 -32.83 20.81
CA SER A 20 41.45 -33.53 20.52
C SER A 20 40.22 -32.61 20.41
N ILE A 21 40.31 -31.35 20.84
CA ILE A 21 39.16 -30.44 20.91
C ILE A 21 39.00 -29.70 19.58
N ARG A 22 37.86 -29.92 18.92
CA ARG A 22 37.48 -29.22 17.68
C ARG A 22 36.61 -27.97 17.91
N PHE A 23 35.80 -27.98 18.97
CA PHE A 23 34.91 -26.88 19.29
C PHE A 23 35.08 -26.47 20.75
N ALA A 24 35.18 -25.17 20.99
CA ALA A 24 35.27 -24.61 22.34
C ALA A 24 34.35 -23.39 22.48
N THR A 25 33.87 -23.17 23.69
CA THR A 25 33.13 -21.95 24.03
C THR A 25 34.03 -21.08 24.91
N CYS A 26 34.17 -19.81 24.56
CA CYS A 26 34.95 -18.88 25.37
C CYS A 26 34.23 -18.62 26.71
N ASN A 27 34.92 -18.77 27.84
CA ASN A 27 34.34 -18.48 29.16
C ASN A 27 34.15 -16.97 29.44
N TYR A 28 34.74 -16.09 28.62
CA TYR A 28 34.67 -14.64 28.80
C TYR A 28 33.57 -14.01 27.94
N CYS A 29 33.58 -14.22 26.62
CA CYS A 29 32.59 -13.63 25.70
C CYS A 29 31.49 -14.61 25.25
N HIS A 30 31.53 -15.87 25.71
CA HIS A 30 30.58 -16.92 25.34
C HIS A 30 30.48 -17.22 23.83
N ALA A 31 31.42 -16.74 23.01
CA ALA A 31 31.47 -17.07 21.60
C ALA A 31 31.76 -18.56 21.39
N ARG A 32 31.02 -19.20 20.47
CA ARG A 32 31.36 -20.54 19.97
C ARG A 32 32.48 -20.42 18.95
N LEU A 33 33.52 -21.23 19.13
CA LEU A 33 34.73 -21.19 18.34
C LEU A 33 35.00 -22.58 17.76
N GLU A 34 35.38 -22.64 16.49
CA GLU A 34 36.04 -23.81 15.92
C GLU A 34 37.54 -23.66 16.15
N ILE A 35 38.20 -24.72 16.63
CA ILE A 35 39.65 -24.76 16.79
C ILE A 35 40.22 -25.43 15.54
N VAL A 36 40.98 -24.66 14.78
CA VAL A 36 41.66 -25.12 13.56
C VAL A 36 43.10 -25.45 13.93
N HIS A 37 43.45 -26.73 13.76
CA HIS A 37 44.79 -27.25 13.99
C HIS A 37 45.51 -27.37 12.63
N ASP A 38 46.28 -26.35 12.25
CA ASP A 38 47.16 -26.42 11.08
C ASP A 38 48.54 -26.97 11.48
N PRO A 39 49.33 -27.49 10.51
CA PRO A 39 50.68 -28.00 10.78
C PRO A 39 51.64 -26.97 11.38
N THR A 40 51.37 -25.68 11.18
CA THR A 40 52.24 -24.56 11.58
C THR A 40 51.63 -23.67 12.66
N VAL A 41 50.31 -23.69 12.86
CA VAL A 41 49.62 -22.82 13.81
C VAL A 41 48.30 -23.42 14.26
N THR A 42 47.99 -23.30 15.55
CA THR A 42 46.64 -23.56 16.06
C THR A 42 45.95 -22.22 16.29
N HIS A 43 44.80 -22.00 15.67
CA HIS A 43 44.04 -20.77 15.83
C HIS A 43 42.55 -21.05 16.04
N THR A 44 41.84 -20.10 16.64
CA THR A 44 40.38 -20.18 16.79
C THR A 44 39.71 -19.44 15.64
N ARG A 45 38.57 -19.93 15.16
CA ARG A 45 37.69 -19.25 14.21
C ARG A 45 36.33 -19.06 14.85
N LEU A 46 35.76 -17.85 14.80
CA LEU A 46 34.38 -17.65 15.24
C LEU A 46 33.43 -18.49 14.39
N LEU A 47 32.63 -19.32 15.06
CA LEU A 47 31.36 -19.76 14.54
C LEU A 47 30.38 -18.63 14.81
N GLU A 48 30.49 -17.56 14.02
CA GLU A 48 29.55 -16.46 14.11
C GLU A 48 28.13 -16.99 13.85
N ASP A 49 27.20 -16.62 14.73
CA ASP A 49 25.80 -17.06 14.75
C ASP A 49 25.14 -16.74 13.41
N ILE A 50 25.12 -17.73 12.50
CA ILE A 50 24.30 -17.69 11.29
C ILE A 50 22.82 -17.42 11.66
N GLY A 51 22.38 -17.79 12.87
CA GLY A 51 21.05 -17.52 13.40
C GLY A 51 20.71 -16.03 13.52
N ARG A 52 21.58 -15.22 14.15
CA ARG A 52 21.27 -13.80 14.45
C ARG A 52 21.29 -12.90 13.22
N THR A 53 22.14 -13.18 12.25
CA THR A 53 22.16 -12.41 10.98
C THR A 53 20.96 -12.77 10.12
N THR A 54 20.51 -14.04 10.12
CA THR A 54 19.36 -14.49 9.35
C THR A 54 18.05 -13.90 9.90
N GLU A 55 17.85 -13.89 11.22
CA GLU A 55 16.67 -13.30 11.84
C GLU A 55 16.58 -11.79 11.57
N ARG A 56 17.69 -11.07 11.72
CA ARG A 56 17.73 -9.61 11.48
C ARG A 56 17.59 -9.23 10.01
N MET A 57 17.98 -10.12 9.08
CA MET A 57 17.74 -9.95 7.65
C MET A 57 16.29 -10.31 7.27
N ALA A 58 15.72 -11.35 7.87
CA ALA A 58 14.33 -11.76 7.65
C ALA A 58 13.34 -10.65 8.05
N GLY A 59 13.53 -10.00 9.21
CA GLY A 59 12.68 -8.88 9.62
C GLY A 59 12.78 -7.68 8.67
N LYS A 60 13.99 -7.37 8.17
CA LYS A 60 14.18 -6.30 7.17
C LYS A 60 13.52 -6.62 5.83
N LEU A 61 13.55 -7.87 5.40
CA LEU A 61 12.87 -8.30 4.17
C LEU A 61 11.35 -8.16 4.29
N LEU A 62 10.77 -8.54 5.43
CA LEU A 62 9.34 -8.39 5.70
C LEU A 62 8.89 -6.92 5.58
N VAL A 63 9.64 -5.99 6.20
CA VAL A 63 9.33 -4.55 6.12
C VAL A 63 9.39 -4.05 4.67
N LEU A 64 10.39 -4.50 3.89
CA LEU A 64 10.51 -4.11 2.48
C LEU A 64 9.37 -4.67 1.63
N GLU A 65 8.94 -5.90 1.86
CA GLU A 65 7.80 -6.52 1.18
C GLU A 65 6.51 -5.74 1.46
N LEU A 66 6.23 -5.43 2.74
CA LEU A 66 5.06 -4.65 3.13
C LEU A 66 5.09 -3.23 2.55
N GLN A 67 6.26 -2.61 2.48
CA GLN A 67 6.43 -1.30 1.82
C GLN A 67 6.16 -1.38 0.31
N ASN A 68 6.62 -2.44 -0.36
CA ASN A 68 6.33 -2.65 -1.77
C ASN A 68 4.83 -2.87 -2.03
N ASP A 69 4.17 -3.62 -1.16
CA ASP A 69 2.73 -3.83 -1.22
C ASP A 69 1.94 -2.54 -1.03
N LEU A 70 2.39 -1.66 -0.13
CA LEU A 70 1.81 -0.34 0.06
C LEU A 70 1.94 0.53 -1.20
N GLU A 71 3.13 0.57 -1.80
CA GLU A 71 3.35 1.31 -3.06
C GLU A 71 2.50 0.76 -4.20
N ARG A 72 2.39 -0.57 -4.31
CA ARG A 72 1.55 -1.21 -5.33
C ARG A 72 0.07 -0.85 -5.13
N LEU A 73 -0.41 -0.90 -3.88
CA LEU A 73 -1.77 -0.51 -3.53
C LEU A 73 -2.05 0.95 -3.88
N ASP A 74 -1.12 1.86 -3.59
CA ASP A 74 -1.24 3.28 -3.91
C ASP A 74 -1.32 3.52 -5.43
N ARG A 75 -0.48 2.86 -6.23
CA ARG A 75 -0.53 2.95 -7.71
C ARG A 75 -1.83 2.39 -8.28
N GLU A 76 -2.31 1.26 -7.75
CA GLU A 76 -3.58 0.68 -8.17
C GLU A 76 -4.77 1.60 -7.83
N TRP A 77 -4.71 2.25 -6.68
CA TRP A 77 -5.74 3.21 -6.27
C TRP A 77 -5.76 4.41 -7.20
N GLU A 78 -4.59 4.95 -7.56
CA GLU A 78 -4.48 6.09 -8.46
C GLU A 78 -5.11 5.77 -9.83
N ASN A 79 -4.76 4.61 -10.41
CA ASN A 79 -5.36 4.12 -11.65
C ASN A 79 -6.88 3.92 -11.55
N ARG A 80 -7.37 3.33 -10.45
CA ARG A 80 -8.82 3.14 -10.23
C ARG A 80 -9.54 4.46 -10.05
N ARG A 81 -8.96 5.40 -9.30
CA ARG A 81 -9.49 6.74 -9.05
C ARG A 81 -9.70 7.49 -10.36
N GLU A 82 -8.80 7.36 -11.33
CA GLU A 82 -8.98 7.98 -12.64
C GLU A 82 -10.25 7.54 -13.37
N GLY A 83 -10.61 6.26 -13.27
CA GLY A 83 -11.85 5.74 -13.88
C GLY A 83 -13.13 6.35 -13.31
N PHE A 84 -13.09 6.85 -12.06
CA PHE A 84 -14.24 7.46 -11.41
C PHE A 84 -14.35 8.97 -11.63
N MET A 85 -13.27 9.63 -12.06
CA MET A 85 -13.27 11.08 -12.28
C MET A 85 -14.26 11.49 -13.37
N VAL A 86 -14.88 12.66 -13.19
CA VAL A 86 -15.79 13.24 -14.17
C VAL A 86 -15.13 14.47 -14.76
N THR A 87 -15.12 14.54 -16.09
CA THR A 87 -14.63 15.72 -16.82
C THR A 87 -15.73 16.77 -16.87
N GLY A 88 -15.47 17.93 -16.28
CA GLY A 88 -16.36 19.08 -16.36
C GLY A 88 -16.33 19.74 -17.74
N LYS A 89 -17.25 20.68 -17.97
CA LYS A 89 -17.38 21.43 -19.24
C LYS A 89 -16.09 22.16 -19.66
N HIS A 90 -15.24 22.52 -18.70
CA HIS A 90 -13.98 23.24 -18.91
C HIS A 90 -12.75 22.32 -18.96
N GLY A 91 -12.93 21.00 -19.08
CA GLY A 91 -11.83 20.03 -19.13
C GLY A 91 -11.21 19.72 -17.77
N HIS A 92 -11.59 20.43 -16.70
CA HIS A 92 -11.17 20.09 -15.34
C HIS A 92 -11.75 18.74 -14.91
N ARG A 93 -10.87 17.84 -14.45
CA ARG A 93 -11.27 16.57 -13.83
C ARG A 93 -11.58 16.83 -12.36
N SER A 94 -12.83 16.60 -11.98
CA SER A 94 -13.27 16.72 -10.59
C SER A 94 -13.70 15.37 -10.05
N LEU A 95 -13.58 15.20 -8.74
CA LEU A 95 -14.17 14.08 -8.04
C LEU A 95 -15.69 14.05 -8.29
N PRO A 96 -16.30 12.86 -8.52
CA PRO A 96 -17.73 12.76 -8.72
C PRO A 96 -18.47 13.23 -7.46
N SER A 97 -19.13 14.39 -7.55
CA SER A 97 -19.95 14.90 -6.45
C SER A 97 -21.40 14.46 -6.62
N GLN A 98 -21.91 13.70 -5.64
CA GLN A 98 -23.30 13.26 -5.66
C GLN A 98 -24.27 14.45 -5.61
N ALA A 99 -23.93 15.48 -4.84
CA ALA A 99 -24.71 16.71 -4.73
C ALA A 99 -24.77 17.49 -6.06
N GLY A 100 -23.66 17.58 -6.81
CA GLY A 100 -23.62 18.28 -8.09
C GLY A 100 -24.50 17.64 -9.15
N SER A 101 -24.49 16.29 -9.23
CA SER A 101 -25.36 15.56 -10.16
C SER A 101 -26.85 15.68 -9.81
N ILE A 102 -27.20 15.73 -8.52
CA ILE A 102 -28.59 15.88 -8.08
C ILE A 102 -29.11 17.30 -8.35
N VAL A 103 -28.36 18.33 -7.92
CA VAL A 103 -28.77 19.73 -8.10
C VAL A 103 -28.88 20.09 -9.59
N GLY A 104 -27.89 19.70 -10.39
CA GLY A 104 -27.92 19.92 -11.84
C GLY A 104 -29.10 19.23 -12.52
N GLY A 105 -29.40 17.98 -12.12
CA GLY A 105 -30.55 17.24 -12.65
C GLY A 105 -31.88 17.89 -12.28
N VAL A 106 -32.07 18.34 -11.04
CA VAL A 106 -33.30 19.04 -10.61
C VAL A 106 -33.51 20.33 -11.39
N ILE A 107 -32.45 21.15 -11.56
CA ILE A 107 -32.53 22.39 -12.33
C ILE A 107 -32.91 22.10 -13.79
N ALA A 108 -32.30 21.08 -14.40
CA ALA A 108 -32.60 20.71 -15.79
C ALA A 108 -34.04 20.19 -15.96
N ILE A 109 -34.57 19.45 -14.99
CA ILE A 109 -35.97 19.00 -15.00
C ILE A 109 -36.91 20.20 -14.90
N VAL A 110 -36.69 21.10 -13.94
CA VAL A 110 -37.51 22.32 -13.78
C VAL A 110 -37.43 23.19 -15.03
N GLY A 111 -36.24 23.37 -15.60
CA GLY A 111 -36.04 24.11 -16.85
C GLY A 111 -36.77 23.47 -18.03
N GLY A 112 -36.77 22.14 -18.14
CA GLY A 112 -37.53 21.42 -19.16
C GLY A 112 -39.05 21.62 -19.05
N ILE A 113 -39.58 21.64 -17.81
CA ILE A 113 -40.99 21.93 -17.54
C ILE A 113 -41.33 23.37 -17.93
N VAL A 114 -40.51 24.34 -17.49
CA VAL A 114 -40.70 25.76 -17.84
C VAL A 114 -40.64 25.97 -19.35
N TRP A 115 -39.70 25.32 -20.05
CA TRP A 115 -39.60 25.37 -21.50
C TRP A 115 -40.88 24.87 -22.19
N MET A 116 -41.40 23.72 -21.77
CA MET A 116 -42.64 23.15 -22.32
C MET A 116 -43.82 24.10 -22.14
N SER A 117 -44.01 24.65 -20.95
CA SER A 117 -45.09 25.59 -20.65
C SER A 117 -44.96 26.88 -21.46
N PHE A 118 -43.75 27.43 -21.58
CA PHE A 118 -43.49 28.67 -22.31
C PHE A 118 -43.67 28.49 -23.83
N ALA A 119 -43.13 27.40 -24.40
CA ALA A 119 -43.24 27.11 -25.83
C ALA A 119 -44.70 26.85 -26.24
N ALA A 120 -45.47 26.11 -25.43
CA ALA A 120 -46.89 25.90 -25.67
C ALA A 120 -47.69 27.20 -25.57
N GLY A 121 -47.37 28.06 -24.59
CA GLY A 121 -48.04 29.35 -24.40
C GLY A 121 -47.83 30.35 -25.55
N MET A 122 -46.73 30.25 -26.29
CA MET A 122 -46.45 31.09 -27.46
C MET A 122 -46.99 30.52 -28.78
N GLY A 123 -47.77 29.42 -28.75
CA GLY A 123 -48.31 28.80 -29.95
C GLY A 123 -47.24 28.19 -30.86
N ALA A 124 -46.08 27.80 -30.30
CA ALA A 124 -45.03 27.17 -31.07
C ALA A 124 -45.52 25.87 -31.72
N PRO A 125 -45.00 25.50 -32.91
CA PRO A 125 -45.35 24.25 -33.57
C PRO A 125 -45.16 23.05 -32.63
N PHE A 126 -46.05 22.06 -32.75
CA PHE A 126 -46.11 20.85 -31.91
C PHE A 126 -44.77 20.18 -31.54
N PRO A 127 -43.75 20.04 -32.41
CA PRO A 127 -42.48 19.42 -32.02
C PRO A 127 -41.64 20.26 -31.04
N PHE A 128 -41.88 21.57 -30.93
CA PHE A 128 -40.99 22.48 -30.19
C PHE A 128 -41.08 22.34 -28.66
N PRO A 129 -42.26 22.21 -28.04
CA PRO A 129 -42.38 21.89 -26.62
C PRO A 129 -41.80 20.52 -26.26
N LEU A 130 -41.88 19.52 -27.15
CA LEU A 130 -41.38 18.16 -26.89
C LEU A 130 -39.86 18.10 -26.62
N PHE A 131 -39.08 19.10 -27.04
CA PHE A 131 -37.67 19.20 -26.65
C PHE A 131 -37.46 19.27 -25.13
N GLY A 132 -38.44 19.75 -24.36
CA GLY A 132 -38.37 19.71 -22.89
C GLY A 132 -38.29 18.29 -22.33
N LEU A 133 -38.89 17.30 -23.01
CA LEU A 133 -38.77 15.88 -22.64
C LEU A 133 -37.35 15.36 -22.86
N LEU A 134 -36.63 15.85 -23.88
CA LEU A 134 -35.21 15.51 -24.09
C LEU A 134 -34.34 16.05 -22.95
N PHE A 135 -34.59 17.28 -22.49
CA PHE A 135 -33.88 17.84 -21.33
C PHE A 135 -34.11 17.02 -20.07
N ILE A 136 -35.34 16.60 -19.81
CA ILE A 136 -35.69 15.75 -18.66
C ILE A 136 -35.01 14.37 -18.79
N GLY A 137 -35.06 13.75 -19.97
CA GLY A 137 -34.40 12.47 -20.23
C GLY A 137 -32.89 12.53 -20.02
N PHE A 138 -32.24 13.57 -20.54
CA PHE A 138 -30.81 13.79 -20.36
C PHE A 138 -30.45 14.06 -18.88
N ALA A 139 -31.29 14.80 -18.16
CA ALA A 139 -31.12 15.07 -16.73
C ALA A 139 -31.17 13.78 -15.89
N LEU A 140 -32.16 12.91 -16.16
CA LEU A 140 -32.29 11.61 -15.48
C LEU A 140 -31.09 10.72 -15.77
N PHE A 141 -30.66 10.63 -17.04
CA PHE A 141 -29.48 9.86 -17.42
C PHE A 141 -28.20 10.36 -16.71
N SER A 142 -27.99 11.68 -16.69
CA SER A 142 -26.85 12.31 -16.01
C SER A 142 -26.87 12.05 -14.50
N MET A 143 -28.04 12.13 -13.87
CA MET A 143 -28.22 11.88 -12.43
C MET A 143 -27.92 10.41 -12.05
N ILE A 144 -28.42 9.46 -12.83
CA ILE A 144 -28.16 8.02 -12.59
C ILE A 144 -26.68 7.71 -12.77
N ASN A 145 -26.05 8.16 -13.85
CA ASN A 145 -24.63 7.90 -14.10
C ASN A 145 -23.71 8.61 -13.09
N GLY A 146 -24.07 9.80 -12.64
CA GLY A 146 -23.30 10.53 -11.63
C GLY A 146 -23.36 9.87 -10.26
N THR A 147 -24.55 9.43 -9.84
CA THR A 147 -24.76 8.80 -8.52
C THR A 147 -24.13 7.41 -8.42
N THR A 148 -24.17 6.60 -9.49
CA THR A 148 -23.49 5.31 -9.54
C THR A 148 -21.97 5.46 -9.47
N LYS A 149 -21.38 6.39 -10.25
CA LYS A 149 -19.95 6.70 -10.18
C LYS A 149 -19.52 7.21 -8.81
N ALA A 150 -20.28 8.14 -8.21
CA ALA A 150 -19.97 8.68 -6.89
C ALA A 150 -20.01 7.58 -5.80
N THR A 151 -20.97 6.67 -5.88
CA THR A 151 -21.08 5.55 -4.93
C THR A 151 -19.98 4.53 -5.14
N GLY A 152 -19.65 4.20 -6.39
CA GLY A 152 -18.51 3.36 -6.74
C GLY A 152 -17.19 3.91 -6.21
N TYR A 153 -16.96 5.22 -6.38
CA TYR A 153 -15.78 5.91 -5.85
C TYR A 153 -15.69 5.76 -4.33
N ARG A 154 -16.75 6.10 -3.59
CA ARG A 154 -16.74 6.01 -2.11
C ARG A 154 -16.48 4.60 -1.60
N ASN A 155 -17.10 3.60 -2.22
CA ASN A 155 -16.90 2.21 -1.83
C ASN A 155 -15.44 1.80 -2.09
N ALA A 156 -14.89 2.14 -3.26
CA ALA A 156 -13.52 1.84 -3.61
C ALA A 156 -12.51 2.59 -2.70
N GLU A 157 -12.77 3.85 -2.39
CA GLU A 157 -11.95 4.67 -1.47
C GLU A 157 -11.95 4.05 -0.07
N SER A 158 -13.11 3.68 0.45
CA SER A 158 -13.19 3.04 1.78
C SER A 158 -12.43 1.72 1.84
N ALA A 159 -12.47 0.91 0.78
CA ALA A 159 -11.74 -0.34 0.69
C ALA A 159 -10.21 -0.10 0.62
N PHE A 160 -9.79 0.89 -0.16
CA PHE A 160 -8.40 1.33 -0.24
C PHE A 160 -7.89 1.82 1.12
N THR A 161 -8.59 2.74 1.78
CA THR A 161 -8.17 3.29 3.08
C THR A 161 -8.05 2.20 4.14
N ARG A 162 -9.00 1.25 4.19
CA ARG A 162 -8.92 0.11 5.11
C ARG A 162 -7.66 -0.71 4.88
N ARG A 163 -7.38 -1.08 3.63
CA ARG A 163 -6.23 -1.92 3.29
C ARG A 163 -4.90 -1.20 3.46
N ARG A 164 -4.87 0.10 3.18
CA ARG A 164 -3.72 0.96 3.43
C ARG A 164 -3.39 1.02 4.91
N ASN A 165 -4.39 1.24 5.76
CA ASN A 165 -4.20 1.31 7.21
C ASN A 165 -3.72 -0.01 7.79
N ASP A 166 -4.23 -1.14 7.28
CA ASP A 166 -3.77 -2.48 7.65
C ASP A 166 -2.28 -2.70 7.32
N LEU A 167 -1.86 -2.37 6.09
CA LEU A 167 -0.44 -2.47 5.69
C LEU A 167 0.46 -1.56 6.53
N VAL A 168 0.03 -0.32 6.81
CA VAL A 168 0.80 0.60 7.66
C VAL A 168 0.95 0.05 9.07
N HIS A 169 -0.12 -0.54 9.62
CA HIS A 169 -0.07 -1.18 10.94
C HIS A 169 0.93 -2.34 10.97
N GLN A 170 0.90 -3.23 9.97
CA GLN A 170 1.83 -4.36 9.86
C GLN A 170 3.29 -3.89 9.71
N ILE A 171 3.54 -2.80 8.99
CA ILE A 171 4.88 -2.20 8.87
C ILE A 171 5.35 -1.69 10.23
N ASP A 172 4.47 -1.03 10.99
CA ASP A 172 4.81 -0.50 12.30
C ASP A 172 5.08 -1.61 13.33
N GLU A 173 4.35 -2.73 13.26
CA GLU A 173 4.62 -3.94 14.06
C GLU A 173 5.96 -4.57 13.68
N ALA A 174 6.19 -4.82 12.39
CA ALA A 174 7.42 -5.41 11.89
C ALA A 174 8.68 -4.55 12.12
N ARG A 175 8.53 -3.24 12.35
CA ARG A 175 9.63 -2.34 12.73
C ARG A 175 9.98 -2.36 14.22
N ARG A 176 9.04 -2.79 15.07
CA ARG A 176 9.22 -2.84 16.53
C ARG A 176 9.93 -4.12 16.97
N ASP A 177 9.80 -5.18 16.19
CA ASP A 177 10.51 -6.47 16.36
C ASP A 177 11.96 -6.41 15.84
#